data_AF-A3KNX4-F1
#
_entry.id   AF-A3KNX4-F1
#
_cell.length_a   1.000
_cell.length_b   1.000
_cell.length_c   1.000
_cell.angle_alpha   90.00
_cell.angle_beta   90.00
_cell.angle_gamma   90.00
#
_symmetry.space_group_name_H-M   'P 1'
#
loop_
_entity.id
_entity.type
_entity.pdbx_description
1 polymer ?
#
loop_
_entity_poly.entity_id
_entity_poly.type
_entity_poly.pdbx_seq_one_letter_code
_entity_poly.pdbx_strand_id
1 'polypeptide(L)'
;MSGSAIQEKVSRLLSRQNGRPALKATKPLVLKNEVPMRKMTKGEATCVTEMSLLMACWKQNDFNNAFCPQEVTAFYTCVEKAKMRNQGRKAGRLLPEEVNTLLKRFPNQGSLI
;
A
#
# COMPACT_ATOMS: atom_id res chain seq x y z
N MET A 1 -20.52 23.17 3.44
CA MET A 1 -19.31 24.01 3.58
C MET A 1 -19.05 24.70 2.26
N SER A 2 -19.17 26.02 2.17
CA SER A 2 -18.91 26.76 0.93
C SER A 2 -17.41 26.78 0.62
N GLY A 3 -17.04 26.83 -0.67
CA GLY A 3 -15.63 26.91 -1.08
C GLY A 3 -14.90 28.13 -0.48
N SER A 4 -15.62 29.22 -0.23
CA SER A 4 -15.10 30.43 0.41
C SER A 4 -14.59 30.19 1.83
N ALA A 5 -15.33 29.42 2.65
CA ALA A 5 -14.93 29.10 4.02
C ALA A 5 -13.62 28.28 4.06
N ILE A 6 -13.42 27.41 3.07
CA ILE A 6 -12.18 26.62 2.94
C ILE A 6 -11.03 27.53 2.52
N GLN A 7 -11.22 28.41 1.53
CA GLN A 7 -10.16 29.32 1.06
C GLN A 7 -9.67 30.27 2.16
N GLU A 8 -10.58 30.83 2.96
CA GLU A 8 -10.22 31.69 4.10
C GLU A 8 -9.49 30.91 5.19
N LYS A 9 -9.92 29.67 5.46
CA LYS A 9 -9.21 28.80 6.41
C LYS A 9 -7.79 28.50 5.92
N VAL A 10 -7.63 28.15 4.65
CA VAL A 10 -6.33 27.84 4.04
C VAL A 10 -5.42 29.07 4.04
N SER A 11 -5.92 30.26 3.72
CA SER A 11 -5.12 31.49 3.74
C SER A 11 -4.59 31.80 5.15
N ARG A 12 -5.42 31.63 6.18
CA ARG A 12 -4.99 31.75 7.60
C ARG A 12 -3.93 30.72 7.98
N LEU A 13 -4.02 29.48 7.49
CA LEU A 13 -3.06 28.41 7.79
C LEU A 13 -1.70 28.61 7.09
N LEU A 14 -1.70 29.19 5.89
CA LEU A 14 -0.48 29.54 5.13
C LEU A 14 0.14 30.87 5.57
N SER A 15 -0.62 31.71 6.28
CA SER A 15 -0.19 33.03 6.74
C SER A 15 0.98 32.93 7.73
N ARG A 16 1.94 33.84 7.59
CA ARG A 16 3.10 34.00 8.49
C ARG A 16 2.90 35.11 9.52
N GLN A 17 1.70 35.69 9.61
CA GLN A 17 1.42 36.86 10.46
C GLN A 17 1.78 36.64 11.93
N ASN A 18 1.53 35.44 12.46
CA ASN A 18 1.82 35.09 13.86
C ASN A 18 3.06 34.19 14.00
N GLY A 19 4.01 34.29 13.07
CA GLY A 19 5.25 33.52 13.06
C GLY A 19 5.28 32.40 12.02
N ARG A 20 5.63 31.17 12.44
CA ARG A 20 5.72 30.04 11.51
C ARG A 20 4.31 29.64 11.04
N PRO A 21 4.09 29.49 9.72
CA PRO A 21 2.78 29.12 9.22
C PRO A 21 2.42 27.70 9.68
N ALA A 22 1.16 27.48 10.01
CA ALA A 22 0.66 26.17 10.43
C ALA A 22 0.73 25.15 9.29
N LEU A 23 0.57 25.60 8.04
CA LEU A 23 0.74 24.79 6.84
C LEU A 23 1.89 25.36 6.00
N LYS A 24 2.87 24.52 5.66
CA LYS A 24 3.94 24.84 4.71
C LYS A 24 3.84 23.94 3.50
N ALA A 25 3.14 24.42 2.46
CA ALA A 25 2.98 23.68 1.22
C ALA A 25 4.18 23.89 0.29
N THR A 26 4.95 22.84 0.02
CA THR A 26 6.05 22.88 -0.97
C THR A 26 5.54 22.81 -2.42
N LYS A 27 4.34 22.27 -2.62
CA LYS A 27 3.66 22.15 -3.90
C LYS A 27 2.34 22.93 -3.85
N PRO A 28 1.85 23.46 -4.98
CA PRO A 28 0.55 24.13 -5.01
C PRO A 28 -0.56 23.19 -4.53
N LEU A 29 -1.54 23.74 -3.81
CA LEU A 29 -2.69 23.01 -3.27
C LEU A 29 -3.75 22.77 -4.36
N VAL A 30 -3.34 22.08 -5.43
CA VAL A 30 -4.16 21.77 -6.59
C VAL A 30 -4.11 20.26 -6.85
N LEU A 31 -5.28 19.67 -7.12
CA LEU A 31 -5.37 18.25 -7.47
C LEU A 31 -4.78 18.01 -8.86
N LYS A 32 -3.94 16.99 -8.99
CA LYS A 32 -3.41 16.52 -10.27
C LYS A 32 -4.43 15.66 -11.02
N ASN A 33 -4.22 15.51 -12.33
CA ASN A 33 -5.02 14.62 -13.20
C ASN A 33 -4.51 13.17 -13.21
N GLU A 34 -3.74 12.79 -12.18
CA GLU A 34 -3.16 11.47 -12.05
C GLU A 34 -3.07 11.08 -10.58
N VAL A 35 -3.25 9.80 -10.33
CA VAL A 35 -2.89 9.12 -9.09
C VAL A 35 -1.60 8.33 -9.29
N PRO A 36 -0.71 8.30 -8.28
CA PRO A 36 0.50 7.51 -8.36
C PRO A 36 0.16 6.02 -8.51
N MET A 37 0.99 5.30 -9.26
CA MET A 37 0.92 3.85 -9.32
C MET A 37 1.08 3.27 -7.92
N ARG A 38 0.35 2.19 -7.62
CA ARG A 38 0.48 1.49 -6.34
C ARG A 38 1.92 1.00 -6.23
N LYS A 39 2.64 1.45 -5.19
CA LYS A 39 3.93 0.86 -4.86
C LYS A 39 3.69 -0.62 -4.59
N MET A 40 4.45 -1.48 -5.26
CA MET A 40 4.48 -2.90 -4.90
C MET A 40 4.88 -2.97 -3.43
N THR A 41 4.11 -3.71 -2.63
CA THR A 41 4.50 -3.98 -1.25
C THR A 41 5.88 -4.63 -1.28
N LYS A 42 6.80 -4.14 -0.44
CA LYS A 42 8.11 -4.77 -0.31
C LYS A 42 7.87 -6.25 -0.01
N GLY A 43 8.62 -7.13 -0.68
CA GLY A 43 8.48 -8.56 -0.43
C GLY A 43 8.78 -8.86 1.03
N GLU A 44 7.77 -9.31 1.77
CA GLU A 44 7.94 -9.86 3.11
C GLU A 44 8.07 -11.37 2.98
N ALA A 45 8.98 -11.97 3.75
CA ALA A 45 9.08 -13.42 3.81
C ALA A 45 7.78 -13.97 4.43
N THR A 46 7.02 -14.73 3.65
CA THR A 46 5.81 -15.43 4.13
C THR A 46 6.17 -16.80 4.66
N CYS A 47 5.33 -17.38 5.53
CA CYS A 47 5.48 -18.73 6.08
C CYS A 47 6.72 -18.93 6.98
N VAL A 48 7.20 -17.86 7.62
CA VAL A 48 8.39 -17.90 8.50
C VAL A 48 8.14 -18.77 9.74
N THR A 49 6.92 -18.75 10.25
CA THR A 49 6.50 -19.56 11.41
C THR A 49 6.56 -21.06 11.13
N GLU A 50 5.96 -21.48 10.02
CA GLU A 50 5.93 -22.87 9.57
C GLU A 50 7.33 -23.34 9.19
N MET A 51 8.13 -22.47 8.57
CA MET A 51 9.54 -22.74 8.30
C MET A 51 10.31 -23.00 9.59
N SER A 52 10.10 -22.18 10.63
CA SER A 52 10.81 -22.32 11.90
C SER A 52 10.50 -23.64 12.60
N LEU A 53 9.23 -24.09 12.55
CA LEU A 53 8.81 -25.37 13.10
C LEU A 53 9.40 -26.55 12.31
N LEU A 54 9.38 -26.47 10.98
CA LEU A 54 10.00 -27.48 10.12
C LEU A 54 11.50 -27.62 10.40
N MET A 55 12.22 -26.51 10.53
CA MET A 55 13.64 -26.50 10.87
C MET A 55 13.91 -27.08 12.26
N ALA A 56 13.03 -26.81 13.23
CA ALA A 56 13.15 -27.38 14.57
C ALA A 56 12.99 -28.91 14.55
N CYS A 57 12.03 -29.44 13.79
CA CYS A 57 11.86 -30.88 13.63
C CYS A 57 13.03 -31.53 12.86
N TRP A 58 13.49 -30.90 11.77
CA TRP A 58 14.64 -31.38 11.01
C TRP A 58 15.91 -31.48 11.85
N LYS A 59 16.15 -30.50 12.73
CA LYS A 59 17.30 -30.51 13.63
C LYS A 59 17.33 -31.72 14.56
N GLN A 60 16.17 -32.26 14.93
CA GLN A 60 16.05 -33.42 15.83
C GLN A 60 16.09 -34.76 15.09
N ASN A 61 15.76 -34.77 13.79
CA ASN A 61 15.53 -35.99 13.01
C ASN A 61 16.41 -36.05 11.74
N ASP A 62 17.62 -35.48 11.81
CA ASP A 62 18.62 -35.47 10.72
C ASP A 62 18.05 -35.06 9.35
N PHE A 63 17.22 -34.01 9.33
CA PHE A 63 16.60 -33.44 8.13
C PHE A 63 15.75 -34.44 7.33
N ASN A 64 15.26 -35.51 7.96
CA ASN A 64 14.43 -36.50 7.32
C ASN A 64 12.94 -36.16 7.42
N ASN A 65 12.34 -35.87 6.26
CA ASN A 65 10.91 -35.53 6.14
C ASN A 65 9.96 -36.61 6.64
N ALA A 66 10.37 -37.89 6.65
CA ALA A 66 9.54 -38.99 7.12
C ALA A 66 9.16 -38.86 8.60
N PHE A 67 10.00 -38.20 9.41
CA PHE A 67 9.75 -37.94 10.83
C PHE A 67 9.05 -36.60 11.10
N CYS A 68 8.96 -35.71 10.11
CA CYS A 68 8.34 -34.37 10.22
C CYS A 68 7.13 -34.16 9.29
N PRO A 69 6.20 -35.13 9.13
CA PRO A 69 5.15 -35.03 8.12
C PRO A 69 4.16 -33.88 8.38
N GLN A 70 3.93 -33.54 9.65
CA GLN A 70 2.99 -32.48 10.04
C GLN A 70 3.55 -31.10 9.70
N GLU A 71 4.82 -30.85 10.04
CA GLU A 71 5.54 -29.60 9.80
C GLU A 71 5.71 -29.36 8.30
N VAL A 72 6.07 -30.41 7.54
CA VAL A 72 6.19 -30.36 6.09
C VAL A 72 4.85 -29.99 5.45
N THR A 73 3.77 -30.65 5.85
CA THR A 73 2.42 -30.38 5.32
C THR A 73 1.96 -28.96 5.66
N ALA A 74 2.19 -28.50 6.89
CA ALA A 74 1.85 -27.14 7.32
C ALA A 74 2.61 -26.09 6.52
N PHE A 75 3.91 -26.27 6.32
CA PHE A 75 4.75 -25.37 5.53
C PHE A 75 4.26 -25.27 4.08
N TYR A 76 4.08 -26.40 3.39
CA TYR A 76 3.60 -26.38 1.99
C TYR A 76 2.18 -25.82 1.86
N THR A 77 1.30 -26.09 2.83
CA THR A 77 -0.04 -25.50 2.87
C THR A 77 0.01 -23.98 3.00
N CYS A 78 0.93 -23.46 3.82
CA CYS A 78 1.15 -22.01 3.91
C CYS A 78 1.68 -21.44 2.59
N VAL A 79 2.68 -22.09 1.98
CA VAL A 79 3.29 -21.65 0.72
C VAL A 79 2.23 -21.57 -0.39
N GLU A 80 1.35 -22.56 -0.49
CA GLU A 80 0.29 -22.55 -1.51
C GLU A 80 -0.72 -21.42 -1.27
N LYS A 81 -1.13 -21.20 -0.02
CA LYS A 81 -1.98 -20.06 0.35
C LYS A 81 -1.30 -18.71 0.06
N ALA A 82 0.01 -18.60 0.28
CA ALA A 82 0.78 -17.39 0.01
C ALA A 82 0.86 -17.09 -1.49
N LYS A 83 1.10 -18.11 -2.32
CA LYS A 83 1.06 -17.98 -3.79
C LYS A 83 -0.29 -17.46 -4.28
N MET A 84 -1.39 -17.98 -3.74
CA MET A 84 -2.75 -17.55 -4.11
C MET A 84 -3.06 -16.11 -3.68
N ARG A 85 -2.51 -15.63 -2.55
CA ARG A 85 -2.71 -14.24 -2.10
C ARG A 85 -1.98 -13.20 -2.95
N ASN A 86 -0.83 -13.57 -3.51
CA ASN A 86 -0.04 -12.68 -4.37
C ASN A 86 -0.69 -12.42 -5.73
N GLN A 87 -1.70 -13.21 -6.11
CA GLN A 87 -2.50 -13.00 -7.31
C GLN A 87 -3.51 -11.86 -7.13
N GLY A 88 -2.98 -10.64 -6.96
CA GLY A 88 -3.60 -9.37 -7.36
C GLY A 88 -5.09 -9.20 -7.07
N ARG A 89 -5.56 -9.52 -5.86
CA ARG A 89 -6.96 -9.27 -5.48
C ARG A 89 -7.31 -7.80 -5.75
N LYS A 90 -8.23 -7.58 -6.71
CA LYS A 90 -8.89 -6.29 -6.98
C LYS A 90 -9.80 -5.93 -5.80
N ALA A 91 -9.20 -5.56 -4.68
CA ALA A 91 -9.93 -5.24 -3.46
C ALA A 91 -10.63 -3.89 -3.63
N GLY A 92 -11.92 -3.92 -3.99
CA GLY A 92 -12.93 -2.84 -3.87
C GLY A 92 -12.63 -1.47 -4.48
N ARG A 93 -11.44 -1.26 -5.06
CA ARG A 93 -10.95 0.00 -5.57
C ARG A 93 -10.46 -0.19 -6.99
N LEU A 94 -10.82 0.74 -7.86
CA LEU A 94 -10.29 0.85 -9.23
C LEU A 94 -8.76 0.76 -9.23
N LEU A 95 -8.23 0.13 -10.26
CA LEU A 95 -6.80 0.11 -10.53
C LEU A 95 -6.34 1.55 -10.83
N PRO A 96 -5.12 1.95 -10.44
CA PRO A 96 -4.61 3.29 -10.75
C PRO A 96 -4.71 3.66 -12.23
N GLU A 97 -4.58 2.67 -13.13
CA GLU A 97 -4.73 2.85 -14.58
C GLU A 97 -6.17 3.22 -14.99
N GLU A 98 -7.17 2.57 -14.40
CA GLU A 98 -8.59 2.87 -14.62
C GLU A 98 -8.90 4.29 -14.09
N VAL A 99 -8.39 4.63 -12.90
CA VAL A 99 -8.55 5.97 -12.32
C VAL A 99 -7.87 7.04 -13.18
N ASN A 100 -6.64 6.80 -13.63
CA ASN A 100 -5.89 7.74 -14.46
C ASN A 100 -6.54 7.94 -15.83
N THR A 101 -7.18 6.91 -16.37
CA THR A 101 -7.97 7.02 -17.60
C THR A 101 -9.17 7.95 -17.39
N LEU A 102 -9.87 7.84 -16.26
CA LEU A 102 -10.99 8.72 -15.91
C LEU A 102 -10.54 10.17 -15.66
N LEU A 103 -9.45 10.37 -14.91
CA LEU A 103 -8.92 11.70 -14.60
C LEU A 103 -8.42 12.45 -15.84
N LYS A 104 -7.91 11.73 -16.85
CA LYS A 104 -7.54 12.32 -18.15
C LYS A 104 -8.77 12.76 -18.97
N ARG A 105 -9.90 12.07 -18.84
CA ARG A 105 -11.15 12.44 -19.51
C ARG A 105 -11.79 13.69 -18.90
N PHE A 106 -11.65 13.87 -17.59
CA PHE A 106 -12.21 15.00 -16.84
C PHE A 106 -11.10 15.72 -16.04
N PRO A 107 -10.20 16.45 -16.70
CA PRO A 107 -9.07 17.07 -16.04
C PRO A 107 -9.51 18.19 -15.10
N ASN A 108 -8.79 18.35 -14.00
CA ASN A 108 -8.91 19.50 -13.13
C ASN A 108 -8.39 20.76 -13.84
N GLN A 109 -9.27 21.71 -14.10
CA GLN A 109 -8.94 22.97 -14.77
C GLN A 109 -7.85 23.76 -14.03
N GLY A 110 -7.84 23.68 -12.68
CA GLY A 110 -6.82 24.36 -11.87
C GLY A 110 -5.42 23.77 -11.98
N SER A 111 -5.27 22.58 -12.57
CA SER A 111 -3.96 21.94 -12.80
C SER A 111 -3.30 22.32 -14.12
N LEU A 112 -4.03 23.01 -15.01
CA LEU A 112 -3.57 23.49 -16.31
C LEU A 112 -3.03 24.93 -16.26
N ILE A 113 -3.00 25.54 -15.08
CA ILE A 113 -2.51 26.90 -14.77
C ILE A 113 -1.31 26.76 -13.83
#